data_AF-A0A1X0YAC5-F1
#
_entry.id   AF-A0A1X0YAC5-F1
#
_cell.length_a   1.000
_cell.length_b   1.000
_cell.length_c   1.000
_cell.angle_alpha   90.00
_cell.angle_beta   90.00
_cell.angle_gamma   90.00
#
_symmetry.space_group_name_H-M   'P 1'
#
loop_
_entity.id
_entity.type
_entity.pdbx_description
1 polymer ?
#
loop_
_entity_poly.entity_id
_entity_poly.type
_entity_poly.pdbx_seq_one_letter_code
_entity_poly.pdbx_strand_id
1 'polypeptide(L)'
;MFRLHPLLFALLLLLVTACTPSTTHNKTGHSRPHYSLPAGILNSDQLRELFSNRTVDSITIARSRSTVSYYNPNGELRQRRNGKLRVGHWRITKKGRICLQIKGKKEKCRAVARQNGQYVKFIIKQNGQHQPVVRYIAFRDGNLLGL
;
A
#
# COMPACT_ATOMS: atom_id res chain seq x y z
N MET A 1 -45.18 47.81 46.89
CA MET A 1 -46.33 48.52 46.28
C MET A 1 -47.20 47.50 45.57
N PHE A 2 -48.51 47.56 45.84
CA PHE A 2 -49.64 46.79 45.26
C PHE A 2 -49.61 46.78 43.71
N ARG A 3 -50.20 45.86 42.93
CA ARG A 3 -51.55 45.23 42.89
C ARG A 3 -51.46 43.94 42.02
N LEU A 4 -52.08 42.80 42.34
CA LEU A 4 -53.48 42.36 42.16
C LEU A 4 -54.02 42.37 40.69
N HIS A 5 -54.08 41.17 40.05
CA HIS A 5 -55.17 40.47 39.29
C HIS A 5 -56.16 41.27 38.40
N PRO A 6 -57.04 40.66 37.53
CA PRO A 6 -57.09 39.35 36.83
C PRO A 6 -57.65 39.47 35.37
N LEU A 7 -58.10 38.35 34.79
CA LEU A 7 -59.04 38.12 33.67
C LEU A 7 -58.38 37.50 32.42
N LEU A 8 -58.55 36.18 32.23
CA LEU A 8 -59.64 35.54 31.47
C LEU A 8 -59.66 35.96 30.00
N PHE A 9 -59.08 35.13 29.13
CA PHE A 9 -59.66 34.85 27.82
C PHE A 9 -59.42 33.36 27.50
N ALA A 10 -60.51 32.61 27.53
CA ALA A 10 -60.61 31.29 26.94
C ALA A 10 -60.82 31.43 25.43
N LEU A 11 -60.11 30.62 24.64
CA LEU A 11 -60.53 30.13 23.31
C LEU A 11 -59.45 29.12 22.85
N LEU A 12 -59.69 27.81 22.92
CA LEU A 12 -60.29 27.00 21.85
C LEU A 12 -59.68 27.30 20.48
N LEU A 13 -58.77 26.45 19.97
CA LEU A 13 -58.98 25.63 18.78
C LEU A 13 -57.70 24.94 18.27
N LEU A 14 -57.93 23.71 17.79
CA LEU A 14 -57.21 23.00 16.73
C LEU A 14 -55.86 22.35 17.04
N LEU A 15 -55.99 21.07 17.44
CA LEU A 15 -55.14 19.98 16.98
C LEU A 15 -54.75 20.15 15.50
N VAL A 16 -53.47 20.35 15.24
CA VAL A 16 -52.84 19.92 13.99
C VAL A 16 -51.73 18.95 14.37
N THR A 17 -52.07 17.67 14.40
CA THR A 17 -51.07 16.59 14.38
C THR A 17 -50.40 16.62 13.01
N ALA A 18 -49.38 17.46 12.85
CA ALA A 18 -48.45 17.34 11.75
C ALA A 18 -47.62 16.08 11.99
N CYS A 19 -48.00 14.98 11.36
CA CYS A 19 -47.09 13.88 11.08
C CYS A 19 -45.90 14.49 10.32
N THR A 20 -44.78 14.67 11.01
CA THR A 20 -43.54 15.04 10.35
C THR A 20 -43.15 13.90 9.43
N PRO A 21 -42.91 14.15 8.13
CA PRO A 21 -42.37 13.12 7.25
C PRO A 21 -41.02 12.71 7.81
N SER A 22 -40.86 11.41 8.05
CA SER A 22 -39.59 10.82 8.44
C SER A 22 -38.57 11.21 7.38
N THR A 23 -37.64 12.11 7.73
CA THR A 23 -36.47 12.41 6.94
C THR A 23 -35.74 11.09 6.71
N THR A 24 -35.88 10.54 5.51
CA THR A 24 -34.97 9.52 5.00
C THR A 24 -33.58 10.12 5.10
N HIS A 25 -32.84 9.71 6.12
CA HIS A 25 -31.40 9.88 6.17
C HIS A 25 -30.84 9.18 4.92
N ASN A 26 -30.67 9.95 3.85
CA ASN A 26 -29.76 9.60 2.78
C ASN A 26 -28.40 9.43 3.45
N LYS A 27 -28.05 8.17 3.71
CA LYS A 27 -26.71 7.77 4.11
C LYS A 27 -25.80 8.22 2.97
N THR A 28 -25.19 9.38 3.13
CA THR A 28 -24.05 9.81 2.33
C THR A 28 -23.01 8.71 2.46
N GLY A 29 -22.94 7.83 1.47
CA GLY A 29 -21.91 6.83 1.37
C GLY A 29 -20.58 7.56 1.38
N HIS A 30 -19.84 7.46 2.47
CA HIS A 30 -18.42 7.79 2.49
C HIS A 30 -17.75 6.85 1.47
N SER A 31 -17.59 7.33 0.24
CA SER A 31 -16.77 6.66 -0.76
C SER A 31 -15.37 6.55 -0.17
N ARG A 32 -14.95 5.31 0.11
CA ARG A 32 -13.59 5.06 0.57
C ARG A 32 -12.66 5.66 -0.49
N PRO A 33 -11.66 6.48 -0.09
CA PRO A 33 -10.75 7.06 -1.06
C PRO A 33 -10.15 5.95 -1.91
N HIS A 34 -10.41 6.00 -3.21
CA HIS A 34 -9.90 5.03 -4.16
C HIS A 34 -8.42 5.36 -4.40
N TYR A 35 -7.55 4.69 -3.65
CA TYR A 35 -6.12 4.88 -3.77
C TYR A 35 -5.61 4.31 -5.10
N SER A 36 -5.19 5.17 -6.02
CA SER A 36 -4.68 4.78 -7.33
C SER A 36 -3.29 4.16 -7.21
N LEU A 37 -3.13 2.89 -7.60
CA LEU A 37 -1.82 2.22 -7.68
C LEU A 37 -0.92 2.85 -8.76
N PRO A 38 0.42 2.66 -8.70
CA PRO A 38 1.29 3.10 -9.79
C PRO A 38 0.90 2.37 -11.08
N ALA A 39 0.89 3.09 -12.20
CA ALA A 39 0.71 2.48 -13.51
C ALA A 39 1.79 1.41 -13.77
N GLY A 40 1.40 0.33 -14.46
CA GLY A 40 2.30 -0.78 -14.80
C GLY A 40 2.69 -1.66 -13.61
N ILE A 41 1.91 -1.66 -12.52
CA ILE A 41 2.18 -2.53 -11.37
C ILE A 41 2.11 -4.00 -11.76
N LEU A 42 3.10 -4.77 -11.32
CA LEU A 42 3.20 -6.20 -11.62
C LEU A 42 2.30 -7.02 -10.68
N ASN A 43 1.67 -8.05 -11.24
CA ASN A 43 0.92 -9.04 -10.48
C ASN A 43 1.85 -10.11 -9.86
N SER A 44 1.29 -11.10 -9.17
CA SER A 44 2.07 -12.16 -8.51
C SER A 44 2.91 -13.00 -9.48
N ASP A 45 2.35 -13.31 -10.65
CA ASP A 45 2.95 -14.26 -11.58
C ASP A 45 4.09 -13.59 -12.33
N GLN A 46 3.88 -12.36 -12.79
CA GLN A 46 4.91 -11.50 -13.36
C GLN A 46 6.06 -11.27 -12.39
N LEU A 47 5.77 -11.07 -11.09
CA LEU A 47 6.82 -10.95 -10.08
C LEU A 47 7.59 -12.26 -9.90
N ARG A 48 6.89 -13.40 -9.86
CA ARG A 48 7.54 -14.70 -9.68
C ARG A 48 8.45 -15.00 -10.86
N GLU A 49 7.97 -14.81 -12.08
CA GLU A 49 8.76 -14.95 -13.30
C GLU A 49 9.96 -14.00 -13.29
N LEU A 50 9.76 -12.72 -12.89
CA LEU A 50 10.81 -11.72 -12.91
C LEU A 50 11.96 -12.04 -11.94
N PHE A 51 11.68 -12.59 -10.75
CA PHE A 51 12.68 -12.79 -9.69
C PHE A 51 13.15 -14.23 -9.50
N SER A 52 12.32 -15.24 -9.75
CA SER A 52 12.64 -16.62 -9.38
C SER A 52 13.87 -17.14 -10.10
N ASN A 53 14.79 -17.76 -9.35
CA ASN A 53 16.06 -18.28 -9.86
C ASN A 53 16.92 -17.22 -10.58
N ARG A 54 16.89 -15.97 -10.13
CA ARG A 54 17.64 -14.88 -10.74
C ARG A 54 18.48 -14.10 -9.74
N THR A 55 19.64 -13.67 -10.21
CA THR A 55 20.45 -12.63 -9.59
C THR A 55 20.10 -11.27 -10.18
N VAL A 56 19.79 -10.31 -9.31
CA VAL A 56 19.25 -9.01 -9.68
C VAL A 56 20.14 -7.90 -9.15
N ASP A 57 20.53 -7.02 -10.05
CA ASP A 57 21.23 -5.78 -9.73
C ASP A 57 20.23 -4.66 -9.51
N SER A 58 20.46 -3.87 -8.47
CA SER A 58 19.54 -2.81 -8.09
C SER A 58 20.23 -1.64 -7.42
N ILE A 59 19.63 -0.46 -7.55
CA ILE A 59 20.10 0.78 -6.94
C ILE A 59 19.01 1.33 -6.02
N THR A 60 19.36 1.56 -4.75
CA THR A 60 18.49 2.33 -3.84
C THR A 60 18.53 3.80 -4.25
N ILE A 61 17.38 4.38 -4.62
CA ILE A 61 17.30 5.73 -5.21
C ILE A 61 17.86 6.80 -4.27
N ALA A 62 17.39 6.83 -3.02
CA ALA A 62 17.74 7.91 -2.08
C ALA A 62 19.22 8.00 -1.69
N ARG A 63 20.04 6.97 -1.95
CA ARG A 63 21.45 6.92 -1.53
C ARG A 63 22.39 6.36 -2.60
N SER A 64 21.92 6.23 -3.84
CA SER A 64 22.64 5.62 -4.97
C SER A 64 23.38 4.33 -4.63
N ARG A 65 22.79 3.51 -3.75
CA ARG A 65 23.48 2.33 -3.22
C ARG A 65 23.14 1.09 -4.03
N SER A 66 24.17 0.50 -4.62
CA SER A 66 24.10 -0.75 -5.36
C SER A 66 23.88 -1.96 -4.44
N THR A 67 23.12 -2.93 -4.93
CA THR A 67 22.84 -4.19 -4.24
C THR A 67 22.62 -5.28 -5.29
N VAL A 68 23.30 -6.40 -5.09
CA VAL A 68 23.14 -7.63 -5.89
C VAL A 68 22.39 -8.64 -5.03
N SER A 69 21.27 -9.16 -5.53
CA SER A 69 20.41 -10.08 -4.79
C SER A 69 20.10 -11.33 -5.61
N TYR A 70 20.37 -12.52 -5.08
CA TYR A 70 19.90 -13.78 -5.64
C TYR A 70 18.63 -14.25 -4.92
N TYR A 71 17.61 -14.58 -5.71
CA TYR A 71 16.27 -14.98 -5.28
C TYR A 71 16.05 -16.47 -5.58
N ASN A 72 16.38 -17.32 -4.62
CA ASN A 72 16.26 -18.78 -4.76
C ASN A 72 14.77 -19.21 -4.79
N PRO A 73 14.32 -20.06 -5.73
CA PRO A 73 12.93 -20.53 -5.78
C PRO A 73 12.39 -21.14 -4.48
N ASN A 74 13.25 -21.69 -3.63
CA ASN A 74 12.88 -22.23 -2.31
C ASN A 74 12.52 -21.14 -1.27
N GLY A 75 12.64 -19.85 -1.63
CA GLY A 75 12.35 -18.72 -0.75
C GLY A 75 13.56 -18.16 -0.02
N GLU A 76 14.77 -18.68 -0.21
CA GLU A 76 16.01 -18.08 0.31
C GLU A 76 16.41 -16.84 -0.49
N LEU A 77 16.88 -15.82 0.23
CA LEU A 77 17.42 -14.59 -0.33
C LEU A 77 18.89 -14.45 0.07
N ARG A 78 19.76 -14.27 -0.93
CA ARG A 78 21.17 -13.91 -0.72
C ARG A 78 21.41 -12.54 -1.30
N GLN A 79 22.09 -11.66 -0.57
CA GLN A 79 22.25 -10.27 -0.97
C GLN A 79 23.64 -9.75 -0.61
N ARG A 80 24.40 -9.26 -1.59
CA ARG A 80 25.64 -8.52 -1.40
C ARG A 80 25.37 -7.03 -1.46
N ARG A 81 25.73 -6.30 -0.39
CA ARG A 81 25.56 -4.86 -0.30
C ARG A 81 26.68 -4.24 0.52
N ASN A 82 27.35 -3.23 -0.04
CA ASN A 82 28.55 -2.62 0.53
C ASN A 82 29.62 -3.67 0.90
N GLY A 83 29.89 -4.61 -0.02
CA GLY A 83 30.83 -5.73 0.20
C GLY A 83 30.33 -6.85 1.13
N LYS A 84 29.32 -6.60 1.97
CA LYS A 84 28.84 -7.57 2.96
C LYS A 84 27.76 -8.49 2.39
N LEU A 85 27.93 -9.80 2.57
CA LEU A 85 26.90 -10.79 2.29
C LEU A 85 25.86 -10.79 3.41
N ARG A 86 24.58 -10.90 3.02
CA ARG A 86 23.42 -10.94 3.92
C ARG A 86 22.50 -12.03 3.42
N VAL A 87 21.92 -12.78 4.35
CA VAL A 87 20.97 -13.85 4.07
C VAL A 87 19.60 -13.54 4.64
N GLY A 88 18.56 -14.15 4.07
CA GLY A 88 17.20 -13.96 4.50
C GLY A 88 16.23 -14.78 3.69
N HIS A 89 14.97 -14.35 3.68
CA HIS A 89 13.90 -14.95 2.91
C HIS A 89 13.25 -13.93 1.98
N TRP A 90 12.67 -14.44 0.90
CA TRP A 90 11.79 -13.69 0.03
C TRP A 90 10.57 -14.53 -0.33
N ARG A 91 9.49 -13.82 -0.68
CA ARG A 91 8.27 -14.42 -1.21
C ARG A 91 7.47 -13.40 -2.00
N ILE A 92 6.61 -13.89 -2.87
CA ILE A 92 5.59 -13.09 -3.55
C ILE A 92 4.23 -13.38 -2.92
N THR A 93 3.51 -12.33 -2.53
CA THR A 93 2.15 -12.47 -1.99
C THR A 93 1.11 -12.57 -3.10
N LYS A 94 -0.07 -13.14 -2.80
CA LYS A 94 -1.23 -13.16 -3.71
C LYS A 94 -1.67 -11.77 -4.19
N LYS A 95 -1.32 -10.70 -3.47
CA LYS A 95 -1.65 -9.31 -3.81
C LYS A 95 -0.57 -8.62 -4.66
N GLY A 96 0.31 -9.37 -5.33
CA GLY A 96 1.37 -8.78 -6.17
C GLY A 96 2.37 -7.93 -5.38
N ARG A 97 2.84 -8.45 -4.23
CA ARG A 97 3.90 -7.81 -3.43
C ARG A 97 5.10 -8.70 -3.31
N ILE A 98 6.29 -8.14 -3.54
CA ILE A 98 7.56 -8.77 -3.18
C ILE A 98 7.88 -8.45 -1.72
N CYS A 99 8.02 -9.48 -0.90
CA CYS A 99 8.37 -9.38 0.51
C CYS A 99 9.79 -9.88 0.73
N LEU A 100 10.59 -9.10 1.45
CA LEU A 100 11.96 -9.45 1.82
C LEU A 100 12.14 -9.39 3.33
N GLN A 101 12.72 -10.43 3.90
CA GLN A 101 13.09 -10.50 5.31
C GLN A 101 14.57 -10.87 5.42
N ILE A 102 15.42 -9.89 5.72
CA ILE A 102 16.82 -10.18 6.05
C ILE A 102 16.91 -10.70 7.49
N LYS A 103 17.80 -11.66 7.76
CA LYS A 103 18.04 -12.19 9.12
C LYS A 103 18.19 -11.05 10.14
N GLY A 104 17.45 -11.14 11.25
CA GLY A 104 17.43 -10.14 12.31
C GLY A 104 16.71 -8.83 11.96
N LYS A 105 15.92 -8.78 10.87
CA LYS A 105 15.12 -7.60 10.48
C LYS A 105 13.67 -8.01 10.20
N LYS A 106 12.74 -7.08 10.42
CA LYS A 106 11.32 -7.26 10.05
C LYS A 106 11.17 -7.39 8.53
N GLU A 107 10.24 -8.24 8.12
CA GLU A 107 9.84 -8.38 6.73
C GLU A 107 9.28 -7.05 6.19
N LYS A 108 9.57 -6.73 4.93
CA LYS A 108 9.01 -5.59 4.22
C LYS A 108 8.48 -6.00 2.85
N CYS A 109 7.18 -5.83 2.65
CA CYS A 109 6.50 -6.07 1.38
C CYS A 109 6.37 -4.78 0.58
N ARG A 110 6.67 -4.83 -0.72
CA ARG A 110 6.68 -3.67 -1.62
C ARG A 110 6.05 -4.03 -2.97
N ALA A 111 5.59 -3.00 -3.67
CA ALA A 111 5.16 -3.11 -5.06
C ALA A 111 6.35 -3.04 -6.00
N VAL A 112 6.23 -3.64 -7.19
CA VAL A 112 7.12 -3.36 -8.32
C VAL A 112 6.24 -3.01 -9.52
N ALA A 113 6.63 -1.99 -10.27
CA ALA A 113 5.96 -1.60 -11.50
C ALA A 113 6.99 -1.48 -12.63
N ARG A 114 6.56 -1.69 -13.87
CA ARG A 114 7.34 -1.36 -15.07
C ARG A 114 6.92 0.02 -15.56
N GLN A 115 7.84 0.98 -15.53
CA GLN A 115 7.61 2.36 -15.95
C GLN A 115 8.72 2.77 -16.92
N ASN A 116 8.35 3.28 -18.09
CA ASN A 116 9.28 3.76 -19.11
C ASN A 116 10.38 2.72 -19.43
N GLY A 117 9.97 1.46 -19.61
CA GLY A 117 10.87 0.33 -19.88
C GLY A 117 11.63 -0.22 -18.66
N GLN A 118 11.60 0.46 -17.51
CA GLN A 118 12.37 0.06 -16.32
C GLN A 118 11.49 -0.46 -15.19
N TYR A 119 12.00 -1.47 -14.45
CA TYR A 119 11.35 -1.94 -13.23
C TYR A 119 11.74 -1.09 -12.03
N VAL A 120 10.74 -0.63 -11.28
CA VAL A 120 10.90 0.24 -10.10
C VAL A 120 10.10 -0.32 -8.93
N LYS A 121 10.70 -0.34 -7.75
CA LYS A 121 10.07 -0.75 -6.49
C LYS A 121 9.48 0.45 -5.76
N PHE A 122 8.27 0.29 -5.21
CA PHE A 122 7.54 1.35 -4.52
C PHE A 122 7.15 1.01 -3.08
N ILE A 123 7.15 2.02 -2.23
CA ILE A 123 6.33 2.06 -1.02
C ILE A 123 4.95 2.60 -1.40
N ILE A 124 3.93 1.80 -1.18
CA ILE A 124 2.53 2.20 -1.40
C ILE A 124 2.06 2.96 -0.18
N LYS A 125 1.86 4.28 -0.35
CA LYS A 125 1.21 5.14 0.63
C LYS A 125 -0.29 5.17 0.38
N GLN A 126 -1.06 5.33 1.44
CA GLN A 126 -2.50 5.45 1.36
C GLN A 126 -2.90 6.74 0.63
N ASN A 127 -2.25 7.88 0.84
CA ASN A 127 -2.58 9.15 0.16
C ASN A 127 -2.35 9.22 -1.37
N GLY A 128 -2.19 8.10 -2.08
CA GLY A 128 -1.93 8.04 -3.53
C GLY A 128 -0.49 8.38 -3.92
N GLN A 129 0.31 8.99 -3.04
CA GLN A 129 1.70 9.36 -3.32
C GLN A 129 2.64 8.17 -3.11
N HIS A 130 2.75 7.31 -4.11
CA HIS A 130 3.65 6.16 -4.05
C HIS A 130 5.11 6.59 -4.19
N GLN A 131 5.94 6.14 -3.25
CA GLN A 131 7.35 6.54 -3.21
C GLN A 131 8.22 5.50 -3.91
N PRO A 132 8.91 5.84 -5.01
CA PRO A 132 9.91 4.96 -5.60
C PRO A 132 11.11 4.84 -4.67
N VAL A 133 11.63 3.63 -4.50
CA VAL A 133 12.73 3.37 -3.54
C VAL A 133 13.90 2.59 -4.14
N VAL A 134 13.66 1.76 -5.16
CA VAL A 134 14.70 0.98 -5.83
C VAL A 134 14.45 0.96 -7.33
N ARG A 135 15.49 1.20 -8.13
CA ARG A 135 15.52 0.90 -9.56
C ARG A 135 16.22 -0.44 -9.76
N TYR A 136 15.62 -1.30 -10.58
CA TYR A 136 16.27 -2.55 -10.99
C TYR A 136 17.03 -2.30 -12.29
N ILE A 137 18.24 -2.85 -12.36
CA ILE A 137 19.20 -2.59 -13.43
C ILE A 137 19.29 -3.78 -14.37
N ALA A 138 19.50 -4.97 -13.82
CA ALA A 138 19.64 -6.19 -14.59
C ALA A 138 19.05 -7.39 -13.83
N PHE A 139 18.55 -8.35 -14.58
CA PHE A 139 18.05 -9.63 -14.11
C PHE A 139 18.82 -10.69 -14.88
N ARG A 140 19.55 -11.56 -14.18
CA ARG A 140 20.41 -12.58 -14.76
C ARG A 140 20.04 -13.92 -14.16
N ASP A 141 19.97 -14.96 -14.98
CA ASP A 141 19.57 -16.28 -14.52
C ASP A 141 20.65 -16.90 -13.61
N GLY A 142 20.20 -17.68 -12.63
CA GLY A 142 21.05 -18.43 -11.71
C GLY A 142 21.63 -17.64 -10.53
N ASN A 143 22.40 -18.37 -9.72
CA ASN A 143 23.08 -17.86 -8.52
C ASN A 143 24.47 -17.34 -8.85
N LEU A 144 24.60 -16.06 -9.20
CA LEU A 144 25.90 -15.42 -9.46
C LEU A 144 26.63 -14.99 -8.19
N LEU A 145 26.03 -15.19 -7.01
CA LEU A 145 26.68 -14.89 -5.74
C LEU A 145 27.54 -16.05 -5.23
N GLY A 146 27.55 -17.19 -5.93
CA GLY A 146 28.45 -18.32 -5.70
C GLY A 146 28.20 -19.01 -4.36
N LEU A 147 27.35 -20.05 -4.40
CA LEU A 147 27.34 -21.14 -3.42
C LEU A 147 27.18 -22.43 -4.20
#